data_AF-A0A969TX99-F1
#
_entry.id   AF-A0A969TX99-F1
#
_cell.length_a   1.000
_cell.length_b   1.000
_cell.length_c   1.000
_cell.angle_alpha   90.00
_cell.angle_beta   90.00
_cell.angle_gamma   90.00
#
_symmetry.space_group_name_H-M   'P 1'
#
loop_
_entity.id
_entity.type
_entity.pdbx_description
1 polymer ?
#
loop_
_entity_poly.entity_id
_entity_poly.type
_entity_poly.pdbx_seq_one_letter_code
_entity_poly.pdbx_strand_id
1 'polypeptide(L)'
;MSEQVYNWLIQPAQTLLEQDKIKTLVFVLDGAFRNVPMAALYDGQQYLIQKGYAVAVIPGLQLLQSQPLKRLNLNTLAFGLSEIRGNFPPHQGFSPLINVESELQEIRSLLPSRELLNQNFTSDALQDLIRSQNFSVIHVATHGQFSSKADEDFYSGLG
;
A
#
# COMPACT_ATOMS: atom_id res chain seq x y z
N MET A 1 0.74 -17.99 -16.51
CA MET A 1 1.65 -17.97 -15.33
C MET A 1 0.89 -17.92 -14.01
N SER A 2 -0.07 -17.00 -13.81
CA SER A 2 -0.86 -16.94 -12.57
C SER A 2 -1.52 -18.28 -12.19
N GLU A 3 -2.18 -18.94 -13.14
CA GLU A 3 -2.83 -20.24 -12.93
C GLU A 3 -1.87 -21.37 -12.54
N GLN A 4 -0.69 -21.40 -13.16
CA GLN A 4 0.35 -22.38 -12.83
C GLN A 4 0.85 -22.22 -11.39
N VAL A 5 1.07 -20.99 -10.94
CA VAL A 5 1.50 -20.71 -9.56
C VAL A 5 0.37 -21.02 -8.58
N TYR A 6 -0.89 -20.74 -8.93
CA TYR A 6 -2.05 -21.16 -8.12
C TYR A 6 -2.08 -22.68 -7.94
N ASN A 7 -1.93 -23.43 -9.02
CA ASN A 7 -1.98 -24.90 -9.01
C ASN A 7 -0.83 -25.50 -8.19
N TRP A 8 0.33 -24.84 -8.17
CA TRP A 8 1.46 -25.29 -7.36
C TRP A 8 1.33 -24.95 -5.87
N LEU A 9 0.82 -23.76 -5.54
CA LEU A 9 0.87 -23.23 -4.17
C LEU A 9 -0.45 -23.36 -3.40
N ILE A 10 -1.58 -23.09 -4.06
CA ILE A 10 -2.89 -22.96 -3.40
C ILE A 10 -3.69 -24.24 -3.54
N GLN A 11 -3.78 -24.78 -4.76
CA GLN A 11 -4.61 -25.95 -5.05
C GLN A 11 -4.33 -27.15 -4.11
N PRO A 12 -3.07 -27.48 -3.74
CA PRO A 12 -2.81 -28.61 -2.83
C PRO A 12 -3.37 -28.41 -1.42
N ALA A 13 -3.55 -27.16 -0.98
CA ALA A 13 -4.05 -26.82 0.35
C ALA A 13 -5.55 -26.44 0.35
N GLN A 14 -6.21 -26.37 -0.80
CA GLN A 14 -7.55 -25.78 -0.92
C GLN A 14 -8.58 -26.46 -0.01
N THR A 15 -8.58 -27.79 0.04
CA THR A 15 -9.48 -28.56 0.93
C THR A 15 -9.27 -28.19 2.40
N LEU A 16 -8.02 -28.02 2.85
CA LEU A 16 -7.71 -27.63 4.21
C LEU A 16 -8.18 -26.20 4.50
N LEU A 17 -7.91 -25.27 3.58
CA LEU A 17 -8.33 -23.87 3.71
C LEU A 17 -9.84 -23.74 3.87
N GLU A 18 -10.61 -24.52 3.10
CA GLU A 18 -12.07 -24.53 3.13
C GLU A 18 -12.61 -25.19 4.42
N GLN A 19 -12.06 -26.34 4.82
CA GLN A 19 -12.46 -27.07 6.03
C GLN A 19 -12.23 -26.24 7.30
N ASP A 20 -11.06 -25.61 7.40
CA ASP A 20 -10.67 -24.79 8.56
C ASP A 20 -11.23 -23.36 8.49
N LYS A 21 -12.00 -23.03 7.44
CA LYS A 21 -12.61 -21.71 7.21
C LYS A 21 -11.60 -20.58 7.28
N ILE A 22 -10.43 -20.80 6.68
CA ILE A 22 -9.35 -19.82 6.65
C ILE A 22 -9.82 -18.60 5.85
N LYS A 23 -9.61 -17.41 6.41
CA LYS A 23 -9.98 -16.13 5.79
C LYS A 23 -8.78 -15.28 5.39
N THR A 24 -7.59 -15.62 5.89
CA THR A 24 -6.38 -14.84 5.68
C THR A 24 -5.25 -15.76 5.26
N LEU A 25 -4.62 -15.43 4.14
CA LEU A 25 -3.43 -16.11 3.63
C LEU A 25 -2.24 -15.18 3.81
N VAL A 26 -1.26 -15.62 4.58
CA VAL A 26 -0.01 -14.88 4.81
C VAL A 26 1.11 -15.56 4.03
N PHE A 27 1.71 -14.82 3.10
CA PHE A 27 2.80 -15.31 2.27
C PHE A 27 4.14 -14.74 2.74
N VAL A 28 5.12 -15.61 2.93
CA VAL A 28 6.52 -15.24 3.13
C VAL A 28 7.23 -15.44 1.79
N LEU A 29 7.45 -14.36 1.06
CA LEU A 29 7.99 -14.41 -0.30
C LEU A 29 9.50 -14.17 -0.29
N ASP A 30 10.23 -15.00 -1.05
CA ASP A 30 11.67 -14.82 -1.25
C ASP A 30 12.08 -14.99 -2.72
N GLY A 31 13.25 -14.45 -3.07
CA GLY A 31 13.82 -14.49 -4.42
C GLY A 31 12.84 -14.04 -5.49
N ALA A 32 12.67 -14.87 -6.53
CA ALA A 32 11.79 -14.59 -7.67
C ALA A 32 10.30 -14.45 -7.31
N PHE A 33 9.87 -14.95 -6.14
CA PHE A 33 8.47 -14.86 -5.71
C PHE A 33 8.13 -13.49 -5.12
N ARG A 34 9.10 -12.65 -4.75
CA ARG A 34 8.85 -11.31 -4.17
C ARG A 34 7.99 -10.41 -5.05
N ASN A 35 8.03 -10.63 -6.37
CA ASN A 35 7.29 -9.85 -7.35
C ASN A 35 5.98 -10.52 -7.83
N VAL A 36 5.61 -11.66 -7.24
CA VAL A 36 4.39 -12.37 -7.64
C VAL A 36 3.19 -11.72 -6.95
N PRO A 37 2.18 -11.24 -7.69
CA PRO A 37 0.99 -10.64 -7.11
C PRO A 37 0.09 -11.74 -6.53
N MET A 38 0.35 -12.16 -5.29
CA MET A 38 -0.33 -13.31 -4.67
C MET A 38 -1.86 -13.16 -4.67
N ALA A 39 -2.38 -11.95 -4.42
CA ALA A 39 -3.82 -11.68 -4.48
C ALA A 39 -4.45 -11.95 -5.86
N ALA A 40 -3.65 -11.91 -6.93
CA ALA A 40 -4.05 -12.15 -8.31
C ALA A 40 -3.69 -13.56 -8.81
N LEU A 41 -3.38 -14.50 -7.92
CA LEU A 41 -3.34 -15.92 -8.29
C LEU A 41 -4.75 -16.38 -8.69
N TYR A 42 -4.86 -16.96 -9.87
CA TYR A 42 -6.10 -17.30 -10.57
C TYR A 42 -6.28 -18.81 -10.62
N ASP A 43 -7.45 -19.33 -10.27
CA ASP A 43 -7.71 -20.78 -10.24
C ASP A 43 -8.33 -21.34 -11.53
N GLY A 44 -8.42 -20.52 -12.58
CA GLY A 44 -9.16 -20.84 -13.80
C GLY A 44 -10.55 -20.20 -13.83
N GLN A 45 -11.08 -19.74 -12.70
CA GLN A 45 -12.41 -19.10 -12.57
C GLN A 45 -12.37 -17.78 -11.80
N GLN A 46 -11.63 -17.71 -10.69
CA GLN A 46 -11.59 -16.58 -9.77
C GLN A 46 -10.17 -16.33 -9.26
N TYR A 47 -9.87 -15.07 -8.98
CA TYR A 47 -8.66 -14.66 -8.26
C TYR A 47 -8.79 -14.91 -6.76
N LEU A 48 -7.69 -15.13 -6.03
CA LEU A 48 -7.71 -15.30 -4.57
C LEU A 48 -8.50 -14.20 -3.83
N ILE A 49 -8.33 -12.94 -4.24
CA ILE A 49 -9.06 -11.83 -3.64
C ILE A 49 -10.59 -11.93 -3.87
N GLN A 50 -11.01 -12.46 -5.03
CA GLN A 50 -12.42 -12.66 -5.36
C GLN A 50 -13.03 -13.84 -4.60
N LYS A 51 -12.21 -14.82 -4.21
CA LYS A 51 -12.62 -15.92 -3.33
C LYS A 51 -12.80 -15.47 -1.88
N GLY A 52 -12.55 -14.19 -1.57
CA GLY A 52 -12.78 -13.59 -0.27
C GLY A 52 -11.62 -13.74 0.72
N TYR A 53 -10.44 -14.18 0.26
CA TYR A 53 -9.25 -14.23 1.10
C TYR A 53 -8.67 -12.83 1.30
N ALA A 54 -8.39 -12.47 2.55
CA ALA A 54 -7.45 -11.41 2.86
C ALA A 54 -6.03 -11.93 2.58
N VAL A 55 -5.27 -11.22 1.75
CA VAL A 55 -3.90 -11.61 1.39
C VAL A 55 -2.91 -10.65 2.01
N ALA A 56 -1.97 -11.19 2.78
CA ALA A 56 -0.86 -10.43 3.36
C ALA A 56 0.47 -11.01 2.87
N VAL A 57 1.43 -10.13 2.63
CA VAL A 57 2.81 -10.49 2.26
C VAL A 57 3.73 -9.95 3.35
N ILE A 58 4.58 -10.80 3.90
CA ILE A 58 5.59 -10.40 4.88
C ILE A 58 7.01 -10.67 4.32
N PRO A 59 7.99 -9.79 4.60
CA PRO A 59 9.34 -9.88 4.04
C PRO A 59 10.17 -11.04 4.62
N GLY A 60 9.69 -11.69 5.68
CA GLY A 60 10.36 -12.82 6.33
C GLY A 60 9.51 -13.41 7.44
N LEU A 61 9.94 -14.57 7.97
CA LEU A 61 9.23 -15.34 9.00
C LEU A 61 9.39 -14.77 10.41
N GLN A 62 9.47 -13.43 10.52
CA GLN A 62 9.35 -12.77 11.81
C GLN A 62 7.87 -12.79 12.18
N LEU A 63 7.53 -13.45 13.29
CA LEU A 63 6.21 -13.37 13.88
C LEU A 63 5.93 -11.90 14.25
N LEU A 64 5.27 -11.19 13.34
CA LEU A 64 4.59 -9.96 13.67
C LEU A 64 3.47 -10.37 14.62
N GLN A 65 3.55 -9.98 15.89
CA GLN A 65 2.39 -10.02 16.74
C GLN A 65 1.35 -9.09 16.11
N SER A 66 0.44 -9.66 15.32
CA SER A 66 -0.70 -8.92 14.79
C SER A 66 -1.60 -8.61 15.97
N GLN A 67 -1.35 -7.47 16.62
CA GLN A 67 -2.34 -6.92 17.52
C GLN A 67 -3.52 -6.54 16.63
N PRO A 68 -4.73 -7.07 16.89
CA PRO A 68 -5.91 -6.58 16.21
C PRO A 68 -5.91 -5.06 16.39
N LEU A 69 -6.11 -4.31 15.30
CA LEU A 69 -6.44 -2.90 15.41
C LEU A 69 -7.69 -2.85 16.29
N LYS A 70 -7.52 -2.61 17.59
CA LYS A 70 -8.61 -2.14 18.45
C LYS A 70 -9.17 -0.95 17.68
N ARG A 71 -10.50 -0.84 17.57
CA ARG A 71 -11.15 0.33 16.96
C ARG A 71 -10.74 1.57 17.76
N LEU A 72 -9.57 2.09 17.45
CA LEU A 72 -8.98 3.29 17.97
C LEU A 72 -9.71 4.44 17.30
N ASN A 73 -9.72 5.58 17.97
CA ASN A 73 -10.04 6.85 17.32
C ASN A 73 -9.06 7.00 16.15
N LEU A 74 -9.54 6.72 14.94
CA LEU A 74 -8.74 6.79 13.74
C LEU A 74 -8.42 8.26 13.49
N ASN A 75 -7.15 8.61 13.66
CA ASN A 75 -6.61 9.89 13.22
C ASN A 75 -5.74 9.63 12.00
N THR A 76 -6.12 10.29 10.91
CA THR A 76 -5.48 10.13 9.61
C THR A 76 -4.59 11.32 9.32
N LEU A 77 -3.40 11.05 8.81
CA LEU A 77 -2.57 12.05 8.16
C LEU A 77 -2.59 11.79 6.66
N ALA A 78 -3.06 12.77 5.89
CA ALA A 78 -3.29 12.61 4.46
C ALA A 78 -2.43 13.63 3.68
N PHE A 79 -1.58 13.12 2.79
CA PHE A 79 -0.67 13.92 1.99
C PHE A 79 -0.99 13.80 0.51
N GLY A 80 -0.90 14.91 -0.22
CA GLY A 80 -1.17 14.93 -1.64
C GLY A 80 -0.24 15.84 -2.40
N LEU A 81 0.20 15.39 -3.57
CA LEU A 81 0.82 16.23 -4.58
C LEU A 81 -0.01 16.17 -5.87
N SER A 82 -0.86 17.17 -6.10
CA SER A 82 -1.63 17.29 -7.35
C SER A 82 -0.83 18.02 -8.43
N GLU A 83 0.06 18.92 -8.04
CA GLU A 83 0.82 19.79 -8.94
C GLU A 83 2.23 19.26 -9.30
N ILE A 84 2.72 19.66 -10.48
CA ILE A 84 4.13 19.48 -10.85
C ILE A 84 4.95 20.62 -10.25
N ARG A 85 5.93 20.28 -9.41
CA ARG A 85 6.96 21.25 -8.99
C ARG A 85 8.03 21.36 -10.08
N GLY A 86 8.01 22.44 -10.86
CA GLY A 86 8.97 22.68 -11.94
C GLY A 86 10.44 22.77 -11.50
N ASN A 87 10.69 22.98 -10.20
CA ASN A 87 12.03 23.10 -9.62
C ASN A 87 12.53 21.77 -9.03
N PHE A 88 11.82 20.67 -9.23
CA PHE A 88 12.18 19.35 -8.75
C PHE A 88 12.49 18.46 -9.96
N PRO A 89 13.78 18.25 -10.31
CA PRO A 89 14.18 17.48 -11.48
C PRO A 89 13.50 16.10 -11.61
N PRO A 90 13.24 15.37 -10.50
CA PRO A 90 12.54 14.09 -10.60
C PRO A 90 11.08 14.17 -11.07
N HIS A 91 10.45 15.36 -11.13
CA HIS A 91 9.14 15.52 -11.76
C HIS A 91 9.19 15.67 -13.29
N GLN A 92 10.38 15.69 -13.89
CA GLN A 92 10.50 15.87 -15.33
C GLN A 92 9.80 14.72 -16.07
N GLY A 93 8.74 15.04 -16.81
CA GLY A 93 7.94 14.06 -17.55
C GLY A 93 6.71 13.52 -16.81
N PHE A 94 6.47 13.93 -15.57
CA PHE A 94 5.21 13.64 -14.89
C PHE A 94 4.10 14.61 -15.33
N SER A 95 2.86 14.12 -15.28
CA SER A 95 1.66 14.92 -15.45
C SER A 95 1.04 15.24 -14.08
N PRO A 96 0.29 16.34 -13.94
CA PRO A 96 -0.40 16.65 -12.69
C PRO A 96 -1.39 15.53 -12.32
N LEU A 97 -1.52 15.22 -11.04
CA LEU A 97 -2.49 14.25 -10.52
C LEU A 97 -3.76 14.99 -10.09
N ILE A 98 -4.60 15.33 -11.06
CA ILE A 98 -5.77 16.22 -10.87
C ILE A 98 -6.78 15.73 -9.82
N ASN A 99 -6.84 14.41 -9.57
CA ASN A 99 -7.81 13.81 -8.66
C ASN A 99 -7.32 13.75 -7.21
N VAL A 100 -6.05 14.06 -6.93
CA VAL A 100 -5.48 13.99 -5.58
C VAL A 100 -6.22 14.92 -4.63
N GLU A 101 -6.59 16.12 -5.06
CA GLU A 101 -7.33 17.06 -4.21
C GLU A 101 -8.70 16.52 -3.83
N SER A 102 -9.43 15.97 -4.80
CA SER A 102 -10.73 15.33 -4.57
C SER A 102 -10.60 14.09 -3.69
N GLU A 103 -9.57 13.26 -3.88
CA GLU A 103 -9.29 12.09 -3.05
C GLU A 103 -9.07 12.47 -1.58
N LEU A 104 -8.24 13.50 -1.31
CA LEU A 104 -8.02 13.94 0.07
C LEU A 104 -9.30 14.49 0.71
N GLN A 105 -10.09 15.27 -0.03
CA GLN A 105 -11.39 15.78 0.43
C GLN A 105 -12.35 14.65 0.79
N GLU A 106 -12.40 13.59 -0.02
CA GLU A 106 -13.21 12.41 0.26
C GLU A 106 -12.74 11.69 1.53
N ILE A 107 -11.42 11.50 1.72
CA ILE A 107 -10.87 10.91 2.94
C ILE A 107 -11.26 11.72 4.17
N ARG A 108 -11.17 13.05 4.11
CA ARG A 108 -11.55 13.94 5.21
C ARG A 108 -13.03 13.89 5.54
N SER A 109 -13.88 13.62 4.55
CA SER A 109 -15.31 13.45 4.76
C SER A 109 -15.65 12.15 5.52
N LEU A 110 -14.78 11.13 5.41
CA LEU A 110 -14.98 9.80 6.00
C LEU A 110 -14.26 9.63 7.34
N LEU A 111 -13.11 10.28 7.52
CA LEU A 111 -12.22 10.12 8.66
C LEU A 111 -11.68 11.48 9.15
N PRO A 112 -11.49 11.68 10.47
CA PRO A 112 -10.74 12.81 10.99
C PRO A 112 -9.33 12.82 10.40
N SER A 113 -9.07 13.78 9.52
CA SER A 113 -7.80 13.88 8.80
C SER A 113 -7.12 15.23 8.98
N ARG A 114 -5.79 15.20 9.06
CA ARG A 114 -4.92 16.36 8.84
C ARG A 114 -4.36 16.25 7.43
N GLU A 115 -4.54 17.30 6.63
CA GLU A 115 -4.16 17.31 5.22
C GLU A 115 -2.91 18.19 5.00
N LEU A 116 -1.96 17.71 4.20
CA LEU A 116 -0.92 18.54 3.58
C LEU A 116 -0.96 18.34 2.06
N LEU A 117 -1.25 19.41 1.33
CA LEU A 117 -1.39 19.40 -0.12
C LEU A 117 -0.34 20.32 -0.77
N ASN A 118 0.17 19.90 -1.93
CA ASN A 118 1.06 20.68 -2.79
C ASN A 118 2.22 21.30 -2.04
N GLN A 119 2.33 22.62 -1.93
CA GLN A 119 3.47 23.29 -1.28
C GLN A 119 3.63 22.94 0.20
N ASN A 120 2.54 22.51 0.85
CA ASN A 120 2.56 22.10 2.24
C ASN A 120 3.05 20.65 2.41
N PHE A 121 3.10 19.86 1.33
CA PHE A 121 3.58 18.48 1.37
C PHE A 121 5.11 18.43 1.26
N THR A 122 5.80 18.48 2.39
CA THR A 122 7.27 18.40 2.46
C THR A 122 7.72 17.28 3.38
N SER A 123 8.94 16.78 3.17
CA SER A 123 9.56 15.77 4.04
C SER A 123 9.69 16.26 5.48
N ASP A 124 10.07 17.54 5.68
CA ASP A 124 10.17 18.16 7.01
C ASP A 124 8.81 18.21 7.71
N ALA A 125 7.76 18.68 7.00
CA ALA A 125 6.42 18.75 7.57
C ALA A 125 5.86 17.35 7.90
N LEU A 126 6.13 16.35 7.05
CA LEU A 126 5.80 14.96 7.33
C LEU A 126 6.50 14.47 8.62
N GLN A 127 7.81 14.70 8.71
CA GLN A 127 8.62 14.25 9.83
C GLN A 127 8.19 14.92 11.15
N ASP A 128 7.91 16.22 11.13
CA ASP A 128 7.43 16.97 12.29
C ASP A 128 6.06 16.48 12.74
N LEU A 129 5.15 16.17 11.82
CA LEU A 129 3.81 15.68 12.16
C LEU A 129 3.83 14.27 12.72
N ILE A 130 4.58 13.35 12.11
CA ILE A 130 4.71 11.99 12.61
C ILE A 130 5.32 11.97 14.02
N ARG A 131 6.26 12.88 14.32
CA ARG A 131 6.89 12.97 15.64
C ARG A 131 6.02 13.66 16.69
N SER A 132 5.20 14.64 16.29
CA SER A 132 4.43 15.48 17.22
C SER A 132 3.03 14.94 17.53
N GLN A 133 2.46 14.09 16.67
CA GLN A 133 1.10 13.58 16.80
C GLN A 133 1.03 12.09 16.47
N ASN A 134 0.20 11.35 17.21
CA ASN A 134 -0.04 9.95 16.92
C ASN A 134 -1.08 9.82 15.79
N PHE A 135 -0.64 9.31 14.65
CA PHE A 135 -1.51 8.95 13.54
C PHE A 135 -1.61 7.43 13.43
N SER A 136 -2.84 6.94 13.32
CA SER A 136 -3.12 5.51 13.13
C SER A 136 -3.17 5.12 11.65
N VAL A 137 -3.33 6.11 10.76
CA VAL A 137 -3.38 5.96 9.31
C VAL A 137 -2.56 7.06 8.68
N ILE A 138 -1.69 6.68 7.74
CA ILE A 138 -0.98 7.62 6.87
C ILE A 138 -1.41 7.30 5.44
N HIS A 139 -1.98 8.29 4.75
CA HIS A 139 -2.36 8.21 3.35
C HIS A 139 -1.46 9.15 2.54
N VAL A 140 -0.88 8.65 1.45
CA VAL A 140 0.04 9.40 0.59
C VAL A 140 -0.41 9.23 -0.86
N ALA A 141 -0.81 10.32 -1.50
CA ALA A 141 -1.25 10.37 -2.89
C ALA A 141 -0.28 11.22 -3.72
N THR A 142 0.66 10.57 -4.42
CA THR A 142 1.71 11.24 -5.20
C THR A 142 2.29 10.29 -6.25
N HIS A 143 3.13 10.80 -7.16
CA HIS A 143 3.95 9.96 -8.05
C HIS A 143 5.03 9.23 -7.26
N GLY A 144 5.21 7.95 -7.54
CA GLY A 144 6.33 7.15 -7.05
C GLY A 144 7.17 6.63 -8.21
N GLN A 145 8.48 6.71 -8.10
CA GLN A 145 9.42 6.08 -9.02
C GLN A 145 10.16 4.98 -8.28
N PHE A 146 10.19 3.80 -8.90
CA PHE A 146 10.92 2.64 -8.39
C PHE A 146 11.78 2.07 -9.53
N SER A 147 13.07 2.00 -9.27
CA SER A 147 14.17 1.67 -10.15
C SER A 147 14.86 0.39 -9.66
N SER A 148 15.77 -0.15 -10.46
CA SER A 148 16.64 -1.26 -10.03
C SER A 148 17.76 -0.82 -9.07
N LYS A 149 17.90 0.49 -8.84
CA LYS A 149 18.81 1.07 -7.85
C LYS A 149 18.01 1.84 -6.80
N ALA A 150 18.17 1.43 -5.55
CA ALA A 150 17.44 2.02 -4.42
C ALA A 150 17.61 3.54 -4.30
N ASP A 151 18.78 4.09 -4.68
CA ASP A 151 19.06 5.53 -4.60
C ASP A 151 18.30 6.36 -5.67
N GLU A 152 17.66 5.70 -6.64
CA GLU A 152 16.83 6.33 -7.66
C GLU A 152 15.32 6.17 -7.34
N ASP A 153 14.98 5.54 -6.21
CA ASP A 153 13.60 5.35 -5.75
C ASP A 153 13.14 6.56 -4.94
N PHE A 154 11.99 7.14 -5.29
CA PHE A 154 11.44 8.26 -4.52
C PHE A 154 9.93 8.37 -4.66
N TYR A 155 9.32 9.03 -3.67
CA TYR A 155 7.99 9.60 -3.78
C TYR A 155 8.11 11.09 -4.02
N SER A 156 7.44 11.57 -5.06
CA SER A 156 7.35 13.00 -5.38
C SER A 156 6.80 13.78 -4.19
N GLY A 157 7.51 14.85 -3.78
CA GLY A 157 7.20 15.64 -2.58
C GLY A 157 7.88 15.19 -1.29
N LEU A 158 8.51 14.00 -1.26
CA LEU A 158 9.29 13.48 -0.12
C LEU A 158 10.81 13.43 -0.36
N GLY A 159 11.25 13.63 -1.60
CA GLY A 159 12.67 13.79 -1.95
C GLY A 159 13.17 15.22 -1.88
#